data_AF-X1BL38-F1
#
_entry.id   AF-X1BL38-F1
#
_cell.length_a   1.000
_cell.length_b   1.000
_cell.length_c   1.000
_cell.angle_alpha   90.00
_cell.angle_beta   90.00
_cell.angle_gamma   90.00
#
_symmetry.space_group_name_H-M   'P 1'
#
loop_
_entity.id
_entity.type
_entity.pdbx_description
1 polymer ?
#
loop_
_entity_poly.entity_id
_entity_poly.type
_entity_poly.pdbx_seq_one_letter_code
_entity_poly.pdbx_strand_id
1 'polypeptide(L)' 'RPEFALDVDLKTGCRIEIDAFAICLASPDAKEGIQAFLEKRAADFKGSLQE' A
#
# COMPACT_ATOMS: atom_id res chain seq x y z
N ARG A 1 0.35 17.74 7.28
CA ARG A 1 0.85 16.62 6.45
C ARG A 1 0.50 16.98 5.01
N PRO A 2 1.43 17.44 4.15
CA PRO A 2 1.09 18.01 2.86
C PRO A 2 0.72 16.91 1.86
N GLU A 3 -0.15 17.27 0.95
CA GLU A 3 -0.95 16.41 0.09
C GLU A 3 -0.23 16.22 -1.25
N PHE A 4 1.05 15.83 -1.20
CA PHE A 4 2.02 15.97 -2.29
C PHE A 4 1.64 15.34 -3.64
N ALA A 5 0.70 14.39 -3.67
CA ALA A 5 0.26 13.76 -4.92
C ALA A 5 -0.63 14.66 -5.78
N LEU A 6 -1.30 15.66 -5.19
CA LEU A 6 -2.25 16.54 -5.91
C LEU A 6 -1.60 17.79 -6.50
N ASP A 7 -0.38 18.13 -6.08
CA ASP A 7 0.34 19.36 -6.47
C ASP A 7 1.45 19.13 -7.51
N VAL A 8 1.51 17.94 -8.12
CA VAL A 8 2.55 17.56 -9.09
C VAL A 8 1.96 17.24 -10.47
N ASP A 9 2.79 17.32 -11.51
CA ASP A 9 2.38 16.88 -12.85
C ASP A 9 2.06 15.38 -12.85
N LEU A 10 1.22 14.95 -13.79
CA LEU A 10 0.74 13.58 -13.87
C LEU A 10 1.87 12.53 -13.87
N LYS A 11 2.97 12.78 -14.59
CA LYS A 11 4.06 11.81 -14.69
C LYS A 11 4.79 11.66 -13.37
N THR A 12 5.02 12.77 -12.67
CA THR A 12 5.62 12.78 -11.34
C THR A 12 4.68 12.13 -10.32
N GLY A 13 3.39 12.46 -10.36
CA GLY A 13 2.36 11.84 -9.51
C GLY A 13 2.33 10.32 -9.67
N CYS A 14 2.26 9.81 -10.90
CA CYS A 14 2.30 8.37 -11.16
C CYS A 14 3.57 7.71 -10.63
N ARG A 15 4.73 8.39 -10.69
CA ARG A 15 5.99 7.85 -10.13
C ARG A 15 5.89 7.71 -8.61
N ILE A 16 5.40 8.74 -7.93
CA ILE A 16 5.21 8.73 -6.47
C ILE A 16 4.26 7.61 -6.06
N GLU A 17 3.15 7.45 -6.78
CA GLU A 17 2.17 6.38 -6.52
C GLU A 17 2.77 4.98 -6.71
N ILE A 18 3.57 4.77 -7.76
CA ILE A 18 4.27 3.49 -7.98
C ILE A 18 5.16 3.15 -6.79
N ASP A 19 5.95 4.11 -6.31
CA ASP A 19 6.89 3.88 -5.20
C ASP A 19 6.13 3.62 -3.89
N ALA A 20 5.09 4.41 -3.60
CA ALA A 20 4.22 4.23 -2.43
C ALA A 20 3.51 2.86 -2.46
N PHE A 21 2.99 2.48 -3.63
CA PHE A 21 2.32 1.20 -3.82
C PHE A 21 3.27 0.02 -3.63
N ALA A 22 4.49 0.11 -4.15
CA ALA A 22 5.52 -0.91 -3.98
C ALA A 22 5.87 -1.12 -2.50
N ILE A 23 5.99 -0.04 -1.72
CA ILE A 23 6.24 -0.12 -0.28
C ILE A 23 5.08 -0.83 0.44
N CYS A 24 3.83 -0.43 0.15
CA CYS A 24 2.65 -1.06 0.76
C CYS A 24 2.55 -2.56 0.43
N LEU A 25 2.79 -2.94 -0.83
CA LEU A 25 2.74 -4.34 -1.28
C LEU A 25 3.88 -5.20 -0.76
N ALA A 26 5.03 -4.62 -0.45
CA ALA A 26 6.14 -5.34 0.16
C ALA A 26 5.83 -5.79 1.61
N SER A 27 4.77 -5.26 2.23
CA SER A 27 4.38 -5.64 3.58
C SER A 27 3.87 -7.08 3.67
N PRO A 28 4.14 -7.80 4.78
CA PRO A 28 3.55 -9.11 5.04
C PRO A 28 2.01 -9.06 5.05
N ASP A 29 1.44 -7.96 5.54
CA ASP A 29 0.00 -7.76 5.61
C ASP A 29 -0.64 -7.65 4.22
N ALA A 30 0.04 -7.07 3.23
CA ALA A 30 -0.46 -7.06 1.86
C ALA A 30 -0.54 -8.48 1.28
N LYS A 31 0.45 -9.33 1.54
CA LYS A 31 0.43 -10.74 1.14
C LYS A 31 -0.72 -11.50 1.81
N GLU A 32 -0.89 -11.33 3.11
CA GLU A 32 -1.97 -11.96 3.88
C GLU A 32 -3.35 -11.51 3.40
N GLY A 33 -3.55 -10.21 3.18
CA GLY A 33 -4.83 -9.67 2.68
C GLY A 33 -5.22 -10.25 1.32
N ILE A 34 -4.26 -10.34 0.38
CA ILE A 34 -4.49 -10.93 -0.94
C ILE A 34 -4.80 -12.42 -0.82
N GLN A 35 -4.04 -13.15 -0.02
CA GLN A 35 -4.25 -14.59 0.17
C GLN A 35 -5.61 -14.88 0.83
N ALA A 36 -5.94 -14.19 1.92
CA ALA A 36 -7.21 -14.32 2.61
C ALA A 36 -8.41 -14.01 1.70
N PHE A 37 -8.27 -13.00 0.82
CA PHE A 37 -9.28 -12.67 -0.19
C PHE A 37 -9.51 -13.82 -1.19
N LEU A 38 -8.44 -14.41 -1.73
CA LEU A 38 -8.53 -15.56 -2.64
C LEU A 38 -9.13 -16.79 -1.95
N GLU A 39 -8.80 -17.01 -0.68
CA GLU A 39 -9.31 -18.11 0.14
C GLU A 39 -10.72 -17.83 0.72
N LYS A 40 -11.28 -16.64 0.50
CA LYS A 40 -12.60 -16.18 1.01
C LYS A 40 -12.73 -16.30 2.54
N ARG A 41 -11.66 -15.98 3.26
CA ARG A 41 -11.63 -15.93 4.74
C ARG A 41 -11.32 -14.52 5.22
N ALA A 42 -11.50 -14.30 6.52
CA ALA A 42 -11.02 -13.08 7.15
C ALA A 42 -9.49 -13.04 7.13
N ALA A 43 -8.93 -11.87 6.83
CA ALA A 43 -7.49 -11.62 6.88
C ALA A 43 -7.04 -11.37 8.32
N ASP A 44 -5.85 -11.87 8.68
CA ASP A 44 -5.24 -11.66 9.99
C ASP A 44 -4.06 -10.69 9.89
N PHE A 45 -4.37 -9.39 9.88
CA PHE A 45 -3.36 -8.33 9.80
C PHE A 45 -2.62 -8.17 11.12
N LYS A 46 -1.29 -8.12 11.07
CA LYS A 46 -0.43 -8.00 12.25
C LYS A 46 0.04 -6.57 12.51
N GLY A 47 0.11 -5.72 11.50
CA GLY A 47 0.45 -4.30 11.62
C GLY A 47 1.82 -4.07 12.26
N SER A 48 2.88 -3.91 11.46
CA SER A 48 4.25 -3.73 11.98
C SER A 48 4.72 -2.28 12.08
N LEU A 49 3.99 -1.32 11.53
CA LEU A 49 4.37 0.10 11.58
C LEU A 49 3.91 0.71 12.91
N GLN A 50 4.87 0.99 13.79
CA GLN A 50 4.66 1.77 15.01
C GLN A 50 5.00 3.24 14.71
N GLU A 51 4.13 4.17 15.11
CA GLU A 51 4.30 5.62 14.93
C GLU A 51 5.41 6.21 15.82
#